data_AF-A0AAW4TVJ0-F1
#
_entry.id   AF-A0AAW4TVJ0-F1
#
_cell.length_a   1.000
_cell.length_b   1.000
_cell.length_c   1.000
_cell.angle_alpha   90.00
_cell.angle_beta   90.00
_cell.angle_gamma   90.00
#
_symmetry.space_group_name_H-M   'P 1'
#
loop_
_entity.id
_entity.type
_entity.pdbx_description
1 polymer ?
#
loop_
_entity_poly.entity_id
_entity_poly.type
_entity_poly.pdbx_seq_one_letter_code
_entity_poly.pdbx_strand_id
1 'polypeptide(L)'
;MTDFNRSTLPDTVRSNGATPNPWWANAVVYQIYPRSFQDSNGDGVGDLKGITSRLDYLADLGVDVVWLSPVYKSPQDDNGYDISDYQDIDPLFGTLEDMDELLAE
;
A
#
# COMPACT_ATOMS: atom_id res chain seq x y z
N MET A 1 16.14 16.68 1.38
CA MET A 1 16.53 16.09 2.68
C MET A 1 15.36 16.31 3.60
N THR A 2 14.46 15.33 3.67
CA THR A 2 13.37 15.34 4.65
C THR A 2 14.01 15.16 6.02
N ASP A 3 13.83 16.15 6.89
CA ASP A 3 14.33 16.05 8.26
C ASP A 3 13.57 14.93 8.98
N PHE A 4 14.28 13.89 9.43
CA PHE A 4 13.72 12.73 10.13
C PHE A 4 13.26 13.05 11.57
N ASN A 5 13.32 14.32 11.96
CA ASN A 5 12.97 14.77 13.31
C ASN A 5 11.49 15.20 13.35
N ARG A 6 10.58 14.29 13.03
CA ARG A 6 9.13 14.55 13.12
C ARG A 6 8.73 14.41 14.59
N SER A 7 8.36 15.54 15.20
CA SER A 7 7.68 15.54 16.50
C SER A 7 6.47 14.60 16.43
N THR A 8 6.42 13.59 17.30
CA THR A 8 5.22 12.77 17.49
C THR A 8 4.09 13.68 17.95
N LEU A 9 3.15 13.98 17.05
CA LEU A 9 1.97 14.74 17.41
C LEU A 9 1.16 13.92 18.42
N PRO A 10 0.76 14.50 19.57
CA PRO A 10 -0.06 13.77 20.53
C PRO A 10 -1.39 13.37 19.88
N ASP A 11 -1.94 12.22 20.28
CA ASP A 11 -3.22 11.69 19.77
C ASP A 11 -4.38 12.70 19.87
N THR A 12 -4.27 13.65 20.80
CA THR A 12 -5.23 14.75 20.97
C THR A 12 -5.26 15.74 19.80
N VAL A 13 -4.19 15.83 19.00
CA VAL A 13 -4.11 16.63 17.77
C VAL A 13 -4.61 15.83 16.56
N ARG A 14 -4.47 14.50 16.63
CA ARG A 14 -4.99 13.53 15.65
C ARG A 14 -6.42 13.12 16.05
N SER A 15 -7.34 14.08 16.13
CA SER A 15 -8.76 13.79 16.32
C SER A 15 -9.63 14.60 15.36
N ASN A 16 -10.64 13.95 14.76
CA ASN A 16 -11.69 14.61 13.97
C ASN A 16 -12.87 15.08 14.83
N GLY A 17 -12.78 14.96 16.16
CA GLY A 17 -13.85 15.30 17.10
C GLY A 17 -14.88 14.18 17.36
N ALA A 18 -14.74 13.00 16.74
CA ALA A 18 -15.61 11.85 17.03
C ALA A 18 -15.29 11.21 18.39
N THR A 19 -16.31 10.67 19.05
CA THR A 19 -16.18 9.89 20.30
C THR A 19 -16.99 8.58 20.20
N PRO A 20 -16.35 7.40 20.20
CA PRO A 20 -14.91 7.19 20.20
C PRO A 20 -14.25 7.73 18.91
N ASN A 21 -12.99 8.16 19.00
CA ASN A 21 -12.21 8.60 17.84
C ASN A 21 -11.69 7.34 17.11
N PRO A 22 -12.27 6.93 15.96
CA PRO A 22 -11.83 5.72 15.29
C PRO A 22 -10.42 5.93 14.72
N TRP A 23 -9.59 4.88 14.71
CA TRP A 23 -8.19 4.98 14.30
C TRP A 23 -8.04 5.57 12.88
N TRP A 24 -8.93 5.22 11.96
CA TRP A 24 -8.90 5.66 10.56
C TRP A 24 -9.21 7.15 10.38
N ALA A 25 -9.85 7.81 11.36
CA ALA A 25 -10.24 9.21 11.24
C ALA A 25 -9.03 10.17 11.15
N ASN A 26 -7.85 9.71 11.55
CA ASN A 26 -6.63 10.53 11.61
C ASN A 26 -5.42 9.80 11.02
N ALA A 27 -5.67 8.72 10.30
CA ALA A 27 -4.64 7.95 9.63
C ALA A 27 -4.06 8.75 8.45
N VAL A 28 -2.74 8.69 8.31
CA VAL A 28 -2.04 9.12 7.10
C VAL A 28 -2.12 7.98 6.09
N VAL A 29 -2.97 8.16 5.08
CA VAL A 29 -3.14 7.20 4.00
C VAL A 29 -2.14 7.48 2.89
N TYR A 30 -1.41 6.45 2.47
CA TYR A 30 -0.53 6.49 1.31
C TYR A 30 -1.07 5.56 0.22
N GLN A 31 -1.48 6.15 -0.90
CA GLN A 31 -1.96 5.37 -2.03
C GLN A 31 -0.79 4.94 -2.92
N ILE A 32 -0.70 3.66 -3.20
CA ILE A 32 0.30 3.06 -4.09
C ILE A 32 -0.39 2.63 -5.37
N TYR A 33 0.21 3.00 -6.50
CA TYR A 33 -0.07 2.42 -7.81
C TYR A 33 0.98 1.33 -8.09
N PRO A 34 0.67 0.02 -7.90
CA PRO A 34 1.66 -1.06 -7.83
C PRO A 34 2.60 -1.12 -9.03
N ARG A 35 2.02 -1.07 -10.24
CA ARG A 35 2.73 -1.14 -11.53
C ARG A 35 3.90 -0.16 -11.66
N SER A 36 3.91 0.95 -10.93
CA SER A 36 4.95 1.99 -11.05
C SER A 36 5.69 2.29 -9.74
N PHE A 37 5.50 1.47 -8.71
CA PHE A 37 6.11 1.75 -7.40
C PHE A 37 7.53 1.17 -7.29
N GLN A 38 7.67 -0.15 -7.34
CA GLN A 38 8.96 -0.82 -7.21
C GLN A 38 8.90 -2.19 -7.92
N ASP A 39 9.70 -2.35 -8.96
CA ASP A 39 9.97 -3.63 -9.62
C ASP A 39 11.00 -4.41 -8.78
N SER A 40 10.73 -5.69 -8.50
CA SER A 40 11.61 -6.57 -7.73
C SER A 40 12.31 -7.64 -8.58
N ASN A 41 11.84 -7.89 -9.81
CA ASN A 41 12.25 -9.03 -10.62
C ASN A 41 12.96 -8.61 -11.94
N GLY A 42 12.91 -7.33 -12.30
CA GLY A 42 13.59 -6.74 -13.46
C GLY A 42 12.78 -6.76 -14.75
N ASP A 43 11.47 -7.03 -14.71
CA ASP A 43 10.58 -7.02 -15.89
C ASP A 43 10.10 -5.60 -16.28
N GLY A 44 10.40 -4.59 -15.47
CA GLY A 44 10.04 -3.19 -15.68
C GLY A 44 8.68 -2.81 -15.10
N VAL A 45 8.02 -3.70 -14.36
CA VAL A 45 6.72 -3.47 -13.72
C VAL A 45 6.84 -3.67 -12.21
N GLY A 46 6.25 -2.74 -11.45
CA GLY A 46 6.21 -2.86 -10.00
C GLY A 46 5.28 -3.98 -9.53
N ASP A 47 5.67 -4.67 -8.46
CA ASP A 47 5.06 -5.90 -7.99
C ASP A 47 4.90 -5.92 -6.44
N LEU A 48 4.20 -6.93 -5.91
CA LEU A 48 3.91 -7.03 -4.47
C LEU A 48 5.17 -7.20 -3.62
N LYS A 49 6.20 -7.90 -4.12
CA LYS A 49 7.49 -8.05 -3.41
C LYS A 49 8.25 -6.75 -3.34
N GLY A 50 8.19 -5.94 -4.39
CA GLY A 50 8.72 -4.60 -4.44
C GLY A 50 8.05 -3.71 -3.39
N ILE A 51 6.73 -3.79 -3.23
CA ILE A 51 6.01 -3.08 -2.16
C ILE A 51 6.47 -3.56 -0.79
N THR A 52 6.51 -4.88 -0.57
CA THR A 52 6.93 -5.49 0.71
C THR A 52 8.34 -5.01 1.11
N SER A 53 9.27 -4.94 0.16
CA SER A 53 10.64 -4.45 0.40
C SER A 53 10.75 -2.97 0.80
N ARG A 54 9.65 -2.21 0.73
CA ARG A 54 9.58 -0.78 1.04
C ARG A 54 8.70 -0.46 2.24
N LEU A 55 8.17 -1.45 2.96
CA LEU A 55 7.34 -1.21 4.14
C LEU A 55 8.08 -0.40 5.21
N ASP A 56 9.35 -0.71 5.49
CA ASP A 56 10.19 0.07 6.42
C ASP A 56 10.27 1.55 6.02
N TYR A 57 10.42 1.84 4.72
CA TYR A 57 10.45 3.21 4.22
C TYR A 57 9.10 3.93 4.44
N LEU A 58 7.98 3.24 4.23
CA LEU A 58 6.64 3.80 4.43
C LEU A 58 6.36 4.02 5.93
N ALA A 59 6.81 3.11 6.78
CA ALA A 59 6.75 3.25 8.23
C ALA A 59 7.58 4.45 8.70
N ASP A 60 8.82 4.59 8.22
CA ASP A 60 9.70 5.73 8.52
C ASP A 60 9.11 7.06 8.04
N LEU A 61 8.39 7.06 6.91
CA LEU A 61 7.65 8.23 6.42
C LEU A 61 6.49 8.63 7.36
N GLY A 62 6.02 7.70 8.18
CA GLY A 62 4.90 7.87 9.11
C GLY A 62 3.54 7.61 8.48
N VAL A 63 3.47 6.65 7.56
CA VAL A 63 2.22 6.15 6.95
C VAL A 63 1.51 5.22 7.93
N ASP A 64 0.21 5.40 8.11
CA ASP A 64 -0.62 4.53 8.94
C ASP A 64 -1.40 3.49 8.09
N VAL A 65 -1.71 3.83 6.83
CA VAL A 65 -2.46 2.96 5.91
C VAL A 65 -1.83 2.98 4.52
N VAL A 66 -1.59 1.80 3.96
CA VAL A 66 -1.29 1.62 2.54
C VAL A 66 -2.58 1.28 1.80
N TRP A 67 -2.91 2.07 0.77
CA TRP A 67 -4.03 1.77 -0.13
C TRP A 67 -3.49 1.43 -1.52
N LEU A 68 -3.70 0.19 -1.95
CA LEU A 68 -3.31 -0.25 -3.29
C LEU A 68 -4.42 0.07 -4.32
N SER A 69 -4.03 0.59 -5.48
CA SER A 69 -4.81 0.39 -6.71
C SER A 69 -4.94 -1.12 -7.02
N PRO A 70 -5.90 -1.54 -7.86
CA PRO A 70 -6.21 -2.96 -8.06
C PRO A 70 -5.00 -3.82 -8.45
N VAL A 71 -4.88 -4.98 -7.79
CA VAL A 71 -3.89 -6.03 -8.07
C VAL A 71 -4.53 -7.36 -8.49
N TYR A 72 -5.86 -7.41 -8.54
CA TYR A 72 -6.62 -8.58 -8.95
C TYR A 72 -6.37 -8.91 -10.43
N LYS A 73 -6.58 -10.17 -10.78
CA LYS A 73 -6.44 -10.66 -12.15
C LYS A 73 -7.32 -9.89 -13.12
N SER A 74 -6.72 -9.31 -14.15
CA SER A 74 -7.39 -8.42 -15.09
C SER A 74 -6.86 -8.62 -16.53
N PRO A 75 -7.70 -8.39 -17.57
CA PRO A 75 -7.21 -8.24 -18.94
C PRO A 75 -6.32 -7.01 -19.14
N GLN A 76 -6.31 -6.07 -18.17
CA GLN A 76 -5.52 -4.85 -18.15
C GLN A 76 -5.95 -3.79 -19.18
N ASP A 77 -7.21 -3.82 -19.63
CA ASP A 77 -7.79 -2.81 -20.52
C ASP A 77 -7.96 -1.44 -19.81
N ASP A 78 -8.14 -1.45 -18.48
CA ASP A 78 -8.19 -0.28 -17.61
C ASP A 78 -7.24 -0.43 -16.39
N ASN A 79 -6.02 -0.92 -16.65
CA ASN A 79 -4.95 -1.04 -15.65
C ASN A 79 -5.37 -1.72 -14.33
N GLY A 80 -6.19 -2.77 -14.41
CA GLY A 80 -6.60 -3.57 -13.26
C GLY A 80 -7.99 -3.24 -12.72
N TYR A 81 -8.65 -2.17 -13.16
CA TYR A 81 -10.04 -1.88 -12.76
C TYR A 81 -11.07 -2.73 -13.51
N ASP A 82 -10.70 -3.29 -14.66
CA ASP A 82 -11.43 -4.29 -15.42
C ASP A 82 -11.14 -5.70 -14.87
N ILE A 83 -11.70 -6.04 -13.71
CA ILE A 83 -11.38 -7.29 -13.00
C ILE A 83 -12.03 -8.50 -13.67
N SER A 84 -11.24 -9.54 -13.91
CA SER A 84 -11.69 -10.83 -14.46
C SER A 84 -11.87 -11.93 -13.41
N ASP A 85 -11.08 -11.88 -12.33
CA ASP A 85 -11.23 -12.76 -11.18
C ASP A 85 -10.94 -11.96 -9.89
N TYR A 86 -11.94 -11.88 -9.01
CA TYR A 86 -11.85 -11.13 -7.75
C TYR A 86 -11.16 -11.92 -6.63
N GLN A 87 -10.80 -13.18 -6.87
CA GLN A 87 -10.20 -14.07 -5.87
C GLN A 87 -8.75 -14.45 -6.19
N ASP A 88 -8.20 -13.92 -7.28
CA ASP A 88 -6.85 -14.23 -7.74
C ASP A 88 -6.07 -12.92 -7.98
N ILE A 89 -4.74 -13.00 -7.85
CA ILE A 89 -3.84 -11.88 -8.12
C ILE A 89 -3.43 -11.91 -9.60
N ASP A 90 -3.28 -10.74 -10.21
CA ASP A 90 -2.73 -10.68 -11.57
C ASP A 90 -1.28 -11.17 -11.56
N PRO A 91 -0.91 -12.17 -12.41
CA PRO A 91 0.46 -12.68 -12.46
C PRO A 91 1.53 -11.60 -12.72
N LEU A 92 1.13 -10.45 -13.26
CA LEU A 92 2.00 -9.29 -13.41
C LEU A 92 2.50 -8.73 -12.06
N PHE A 93 1.69 -8.84 -11.00
CA PHE A 93 2.00 -8.30 -9.68
C PHE A 93 2.50 -9.35 -8.69
N GLY A 94 2.27 -10.64 -8.97
CA GLY A 94 2.75 -11.75 -8.15
C GLY A 94 1.68 -12.84 -7.99
N THR A 95 1.66 -13.43 -6.80
CA THR A 95 0.78 -14.55 -6.42
C THR A 95 -0.06 -14.22 -5.19
N LEU A 96 -1.03 -15.08 -4.85
CA LEU A 96 -1.76 -14.97 -3.59
C LEU A 96 -0.83 -15.11 -2.39
N GLU A 97 0.19 -15.97 -2.49
CA GLU A 97 1.19 -16.13 -1.45
C GLU A 97 2.00 -14.85 -1.22
N ASP A 98 2.33 -14.11 -2.29
CA ASP A 98 3.03 -12.82 -2.16
C ASP A 98 2.14 -11.74 -1.52
N MET A 99 0.82 -11.81 -1.72
CA MET A 99 -0.14 -10.95 -1.02
C MET A 99 -0.26 -11.33 0.46
N ASP A 100 -0.28 -12.62 0.78
CA ASP A 100 -0.28 -13.11 2.16
C ASP A 100 1.01 -12.69 2.90
N GLU A 101 2.16 -12.72 2.22
CA GLU A 101 3.43 -12.20 2.76
C GLU A 101 3.34 -10.70 3.05
N LEU A 102 2.86 -9.89 2.10
CA LEU A 102 2.67 -8.44 2.28
C LEU A 102 1.74 -8.10 3.45
N LEU A 103 0.72 -8.91 3.73
CA LEU A 103 -0.20 -8.71 4.84
C LEU A 103 0.39 -9.14 6.20
N ALA A 104 1.40 -10.00 6.19
CA ALA A 104 2.00 -10.56 7.40
C ALA A 104 3.12 -9.67 7.99
N GLU A 105 3.79 -8.89 7.15
CA GLU A 105 4.84 -7.92 7.51
C GLU A 105 4.28 -6.59 8.05
#